data_AF-A0A7Y4RZV1-F1
#
_entry.id   AF-A0A7Y4RZV1-F1
#
_cell.length_a   1.000
_cell.length_b   1.000
_cell.length_c   1.000
_cell.angle_alpha   90.00
_cell.angle_beta   90.00
_cell.angle_gamma   90.00
#
_symmetry.space_group_name_H-M   'P 1'
#
loop_
_entity.id
_entity.type
_entity.pdbx_description
1 polymer ?
#
loop_
_entity_poly.entity_id
_entity_poly.type
_entity_poly.pdbx_seq_one_letter_code
_entity_poly.pdbx_strand_id
1 'polypeptide(L)'
;LKQPALRAAYLLDLQGITTISETNTAMPSDFLMQQMEWREQLENAKQARDLNAIETLARELKAVAKQLQADFSIQFDTKKDYQTATDVARKLVFIDKVGADISMAIEQLDI
;
A
#
# COMPACT_ATOMS: atom_id res chain seq x y z
N LEU A 1 -14.71 6.38 -0.93
CA LEU A 1 -13.88 6.68 0.25
C LEU A 1 -12.42 6.76 -0.18
N LYS A 2 -11.76 7.89 0.08
CA LYS A 2 -10.50 8.26 -0.57
C LYS A 2 -9.24 7.52 -0.08
N GLN A 3 -9.31 6.76 1.01
CA GLN A 3 -8.14 6.07 1.60
C GLN A 3 -8.52 4.64 2.04
N PRO A 4 -8.24 3.61 1.22
CA PRO A 4 -8.57 2.22 1.53
C PRO A 4 -7.89 1.71 2.79
N ALA A 5 -6.64 2.09 3.05
CA ALA A 5 -5.89 1.64 4.22
C ALA A 5 -6.51 2.13 5.54
N LEU A 6 -6.89 3.42 5.61
CA LEU A 6 -7.54 3.98 6.79
C LEU A 6 -8.87 3.30 7.10
N ARG A 7 -9.62 2.92 6.07
CA ARG A 7 -10.87 2.20 6.26
C ARG A 7 -10.65 0.79 6.80
N ALA A 8 -9.66 0.08 6.25
CA ALA A 8 -9.28 -1.25 6.73
C ALA A 8 -8.83 -1.20 8.20
N ALA A 9 -8.00 -0.21 8.56
CA ALA A 9 -7.56 0.05 9.93
C ALA A 9 -8.75 0.35 10.86
N TYR A 10 -9.66 1.23 10.44
CA TYR A 10 -10.85 1.55 11.21
C TYR A 10 -11.76 0.35 11.47
N LEU A 11 -11.97 -0.51 10.46
CA LEU A 11 -12.79 -1.72 10.63
C LEU A 11 -12.19 -2.70 11.65
N LEU A 12 -10.87 -2.81 11.70
CA LEU A 12 -10.17 -3.63 12.68
C LEU A 12 -10.18 -3.00 14.09
N ASP A 13 -10.10 -1.67 14.18
CA ASP A 13 -10.25 -0.95 15.44
C ASP A 13 -11.64 -1.18 16.06
N LEU A 14 -12.70 -1.23 15.24
CA LEU A 14 -14.04 -1.61 15.70
C LEU A 14 -14.13 -3.04 16.26
N GLN A 15 -13.18 -3.92 15.92
CA GLN A 15 -13.05 -5.26 16.50
C GLN A 15 -12.11 -5.30 17.72
N GLY A 16 -11.62 -4.14 18.18
CA GLY A 16 -10.65 -4.02 19.27
C GLY A 16 -9.21 -4.35 18.85
N ILE A 17 -8.92 -4.35 17.54
CA ILE A 17 -7.62 -4.72 17.00
C ILE A 17 -6.91 -3.49 16.46
N THR A 18 -5.84 -3.09 17.15
CA THR A 18 -5.01 -1.97 16.71
C THR A 18 -4.08 -2.42 15.59
N THR A 19 -4.36 -1.98 14.36
CA THR A 19 -3.57 -2.35 13.17
C THR A 19 -2.16 -1.77 13.16
N ILE A 20 -1.98 -0.60 13.77
CA ILE A 20 -0.73 0.13 13.82
C ILE A 20 -0.29 0.19 15.28
N SER A 21 0.47 -0.81 15.71
CA SER A 21 1.17 -0.78 17.00
C SER A 21 2.65 -0.54 16.73
N GLU A 22 3.29 0.32 17.50
CA GLU A 22 4.76 0.55 17.44
C GLU A 22 5.55 -0.76 17.64
N THR A 23 4.94 -1.76 18.27
CA THR A 23 5.57 -3.04 18.63
C THR A 23 5.42 -4.16 17.59
N ASN A 24 4.54 -4.02 16.59
CA ASN A 24 4.29 -5.08 15.61
C ASN A 24 4.31 -4.50 14.18
N THR A 25 5.52 -4.19 13.72
CA THR A 25 5.82 -3.70 12.38
C THR A 25 6.35 -4.80 11.45
N ALA A 26 6.36 -6.06 11.91
CA ALA A 26 6.83 -7.19 11.13
C ALA A 26 5.93 -7.37 9.90
N MET A 27 6.45 -7.02 8.73
CA MET A 27 5.84 -7.31 7.44
C MET A 27 6.49 -8.56 6.84
N PRO A 28 5.76 -9.32 6.00
CA PRO A 28 6.34 -10.44 5.28
C PRO A 28 7.59 -10.01 4.49
N SER A 29 8.65 -10.82 4.53
CA SER A 29 9.92 -10.55 3.84
C SER A 29 9.74 -10.21 2.36
N ASP A 30 8.85 -10.93 1.69
CA ASP A 30 8.61 -10.79 0.26
C ASP A 30 7.98 -9.43 -0.05
N PHE A 31 7.15 -8.91 0.87
CA PHE A 31 6.57 -7.58 0.72
C PHE A 31 7.61 -6.48 0.97
N LEU A 32 8.53 -6.67 1.91
CA LEU A 32 9.63 -5.72 2.13
C LEU A 32 10.54 -5.60 0.91
N MET A 33 10.83 -6.73 0.26
CA MET A 33 11.61 -6.76 -0.98
C MET A 33 10.88 -6.04 -2.12
N GLN A 34 9.59 -6.31 -2.30
CA GLN A 34 8.77 -5.62 -3.29
C GLN A 34 8.68 -4.10 -3.01
N GLN A 35 8.61 -3.72 -1.74
CA GLN A 35 8.65 -2.32 -1.30
C GLN A 35 9.95 -1.63 -1.72
N MET A 36 11.09 -2.30 -1.56
CA MET A 36 12.38 -1.76 -1.97
C MET A 36 12.44 -1.58 -3.49
N GLU A 37 11.99 -2.59 -4.23
CA GLU A 37 11.93 -2.56 -5.70
C GLU A 37 11.11 -1.38 -6.22
N TRP A 38 9.89 -1.16 -5.70
CA TRP A 38 9.08 -0.02 -6.13
C TRP A 38 9.73 1.34 -5.83
N ARG A 39 10.44 1.45 -4.68
CA ARG A 39 11.15 2.69 -4.34
C ARG A 39 12.33 2.93 -5.28
N GLU A 40 13.07 1.88 -5.61
CA GLU A 40 14.16 1.95 -6.57
C GLU A 40 13.65 2.34 -7.97
N GLN A 41 12.59 1.69 -8.45
CA GLN A 41 11.96 2.04 -9.73
C GLN A 41 11.50 3.50 -9.78
N LEU A 42 10.88 4.00 -8.70
CA LEU A 42 10.45 5.39 -8.61
C LEU A 42 11.65 6.36 -8.67
N GLU A 43 12.70 6.10 -7.89
CA GLU A 43 13.89 6.97 -7.89
C GLU A 43 14.63 6.94 -9.23
N ASN A 44 14.76 5.77 -9.85
CA ASN A 44 15.36 5.64 -11.19
C ASN A 44 14.55 6.41 -12.24
N ALA A 45 13.21 6.28 -12.22
CA ALA A 45 12.34 6.99 -13.14
C ALA A 45 12.38 8.51 -12.92
N LYS A 46 12.45 8.98 -11.66
CA LYS A 46 12.63 10.40 -11.33
C LYS A 46 13.97 10.95 -11.84
N GLN A 47 15.06 10.21 -11.64
CA GLN A 47 16.39 10.62 -12.13
C GLN A 47 16.43 10.69 -13.66
N ALA A 48 15.79 9.74 -14.34
CA ALA A 48 15.66 9.73 -15.79
C ALA A 48 14.63 10.74 -16.33
N ARG A 49 13.84 11.41 -15.45
CA ARG A 49 12.68 12.22 -15.81
C ARG A 49 11.68 11.47 -16.71
N ASP A 50 11.54 10.17 -16.50
CA ASP A 50 10.68 9.30 -17.29
C ASP A 50 9.26 9.24 -16.70
N LEU A 51 8.42 10.17 -17.13
CA LEU A 51 7.00 10.22 -16.74
C LEU A 51 6.24 8.93 -17.08
N ASN A 52 6.56 8.27 -18.20
CA ASN A 52 5.87 7.04 -18.60
C ASN A 52 6.17 5.88 -17.64
N ALA A 53 7.41 5.80 -17.16
CA ALA A 53 7.80 4.82 -16.14
C ALA A 53 7.08 5.07 -14.81
N ILE A 54 6.99 6.34 -14.37
CA ILE A 54 6.28 6.72 -13.14
C ILE A 54 4.78 6.39 -13.25
N GLU A 55 4.13 6.71 -14.37
CA GLU A 55 2.73 6.35 -14.59
C GLU A 55 2.51 4.84 -14.62
N THR A 56 3.46 4.08 -15.18
CA THR A 56 3.38 2.62 -15.23
C THR A 56 3.44 2.05 -13.81
N LEU A 57 4.36 2.54 -12.98
CA LEU A 57 4.44 2.18 -11.57
C LEU A 57 3.16 2.58 -10.81
N ALA A 58 2.56 3.74 -11.13
CA ALA A 58 1.29 4.18 -10.55
C ALA A 58 0.14 3.18 -10.86
N ARG A 59 0.07 2.72 -12.12
CA ARG A 59 -0.92 1.71 -12.55
C ARG A 59 -0.70 0.37 -11.84
N GLU A 60 0.55 -0.05 -11.69
CA GLU A 60 0.90 -1.28 -10.97
C GLU A 60 0.47 -1.21 -9.50
N LEU A 61 0.86 -0.17 -8.77
CA LEU A 61 0.47 0.01 -7.37
C LEU A 61 -1.05 0.06 -7.19
N LYS A 62 -1.76 0.69 -8.13
CA LYS A 62 -3.23 0.71 -8.10
C LYS A 62 -3.83 -0.68 -8.27
N ALA A 63 -3.26 -1.53 -9.13
CA ALA A 63 -3.69 -2.91 -9.29
C ALA A 63 -3.45 -3.72 -8.01
N VAL A 64 -2.26 -3.58 -7.41
CA VAL A 64 -1.91 -4.23 -6.14
C VAL A 64 -2.83 -3.76 -5.01
N ALA A 65 -3.10 -2.45 -4.90
CA ALA A 65 -4.02 -1.90 -3.91
C ALA A 65 -5.42 -2.53 -4.04
N LYS A 66 -5.90 -2.74 -5.27
CA LYS A 66 -7.20 -3.35 -5.52
C LYS A 66 -7.22 -4.83 -5.10
N GLN A 67 -6.15 -5.57 -5.36
CA GLN A 67 -6.01 -6.95 -4.93
C GLN A 67 -6.02 -7.06 -3.40
N LEU A 68 -5.20 -6.23 -2.73
CA LEU A 68 -5.15 -6.21 -1.27
C LEU A 68 -6.49 -5.81 -0.64
N GLN A 69 -7.26 -4.91 -1.26
CA GLN A 69 -8.62 -4.59 -0.78
C GLN A 69 -9.59 -5.77 -0.87
N ALA A 70 -9.52 -6.53 -1.97
CA ALA A 70 -10.32 -7.74 -2.13
C ALA A 70 -9.91 -8.80 -1.09
N ASP A 71 -8.61 -9.01 -0.92
CA ASP A 71 -8.05 -9.93 0.07
C ASP A 71 -8.47 -9.53 1.48
N PHE A 72 -8.39 -8.23 1.83
CA PHE A 72 -8.83 -7.72 3.11
C PHE A 72 -10.29 -8.08 3.39
N SER A 73 -11.17 -7.83 2.41
CA SER A 73 -12.61 -8.11 2.55
C SER A 73 -12.85 -9.61 2.79
N ILE A 74 -12.14 -10.49 2.08
CA ILE A 74 -12.25 -11.94 2.28
C ILE A 74 -11.78 -12.34 3.68
N GLN A 75 -10.64 -11.82 4.15
CA GLN A 75 -10.09 -12.18 5.45
C GLN A 75 -10.94 -11.63 6.59
N PHE A 76 -11.42 -10.40 6.47
CA PHE A 76 -12.19 -9.71 7.50
C PHE A 76 -13.65 -10.18 7.55
N ASP A 77 -14.39 -10.11 6.42
CA ASP A 77 -15.84 -10.37 6.41
C ASP A 77 -16.17 -11.86 6.38
N THR A 78 -15.48 -12.62 5.52
CA THR A 78 -15.82 -14.03 5.24
C THR A 78 -15.12 -14.97 6.22
N LYS A 79 -13.80 -14.89 6.32
CA LYS A 79 -13.00 -15.81 7.13
C LYS A 79 -12.92 -15.40 8.60
N LYS A 80 -13.13 -14.11 8.89
CA LYS A 80 -12.91 -13.51 10.21
C LYS A 80 -11.50 -13.77 10.76
N ASP A 81 -10.53 -13.90 9.86
CA ASP A 81 -9.12 -13.99 10.20
C ASP A 81 -8.57 -12.57 10.32
N TYR A 82 -8.75 -12.00 11.51
CA TYR A 82 -8.36 -10.63 11.77
C TYR A 82 -6.85 -10.43 11.83
N GLN A 83 -6.08 -11.49 12.10
CA GLN A 83 -4.62 -11.42 12.08
C GLN A 83 -4.14 -11.21 10.64
N THR A 84 -4.60 -12.05 9.71
CA THR A 84 -4.27 -11.88 8.29
C THR A 84 -4.85 -10.57 7.73
N ALA A 85 -6.07 -10.18 8.12
CA ALA A 85 -6.65 -8.90 7.72
C ALA A 85 -5.81 -7.70 8.21
N THR A 86 -5.23 -7.79 9.41
CA THR A 86 -4.30 -6.77 9.95
C THR A 86 -3.05 -6.64 9.09
N ASP A 87 -2.46 -7.76 8.69
CA ASP A 87 -1.28 -7.74 7.81
C ASP A 87 -1.60 -7.13 6.44
N VAL A 88 -2.77 -7.43 5.88
CA VAL A 88 -3.24 -6.82 4.64
C VAL A 88 -3.48 -5.31 4.81
N ALA A 89 -4.08 -4.88 5.92
CA ALA A 89 -4.29 -3.46 6.21
C ALA A 89 -2.95 -2.69 6.30
N ARG A 90 -1.92 -3.29 6.93
CA ARG A 90 -0.56 -2.71 6.98
C ARG A 90 0.06 -2.58 5.59
N LYS A 91 -0.08 -3.60 4.74
CA LYS A 91 0.37 -3.51 3.33
C LYS A 91 -0.32 -2.37 2.60
N LEU A 92 -1.63 -2.19 2.78
CA LEU A 92 -2.38 -1.07 2.18
C LEU A 92 -1.84 0.30 2.63
N VAL A 93 -1.47 0.46 3.91
CA VAL A 93 -0.85 1.72 4.39
C VAL A 93 0.45 2.02 3.65
N PHE A 94 1.25 1.00 3.38
CA PHE A 94 2.48 1.17 2.62
C PHE A 94 2.20 1.57 1.16
N ILE A 95 1.24 0.91 0.50
CA ILE A 95 0.83 1.24 -0.87
C ILE A 95 0.33 2.68 -0.96
N ASP A 96 -0.46 3.15 0.00
CA ASP A 96 -0.94 4.54 0.06
C ASP A 96 0.25 5.53 0.18
N LYS A 97 1.30 5.19 0.94
CA LYS A 97 2.52 6.03 1.06
C LYS A 97 3.28 6.12 -0.27
N VAL A 98 3.56 4.99 -0.93
CA VAL A 98 4.27 5.03 -2.21
C VAL A 98 3.40 5.69 -3.30
N GLY A 99 2.09 5.48 -3.28
CA GLY A 99 1.17 6.17 -4.19
C GLY A 99 1.20 7.70 -4.03
N ALA A 100 1.36 8.19 -2.81
CA ALA A 100 1.57 9.62 -2.55
C ALA A 100 2.94 10.09 -3.09
N ASP A 101 4.01 9.33 -2.84
CA ASP A 101 5.37 9.62 -3.36
C ASP A 101 5.36 9.72 -4.91
N ILE A 102 4.65 8.81 -5.58
CA ILE A 102 4.46 8.82 -7.04
C ILE A 102 3.70 10.04 -7.52
N SER A 103 2.59 10.37 -6.84
CA SER A 103 1.76 11.52 -7.24
C SER A 103 2.56 12.82 -7.14
N MET A 104 3.36 12.99 -6.08
CA MET A 104 4.30 14.10 -5.93
C MET A 104 5.36 14.12 -7.04
N ALA A 105 5.87 12.96 -7.45
CA ALA A 105 6.86 12.87 -8.53
C ALA A 105 6.28 13.28 -9.90
N ILE A 106 5.05 12.87 -10.20
CA ILE A 106 4.33 13.29 -11.43
C ILE A 106 4.14 14.80 -11.42
N GLU A 107 3.61 15.36 -10.33
CA GLU A 107 3.40 16.82 -10.20
C GLU A 107 4.69 17.63 -10.38
N GLN A 108 5.85 17.11 -9.94
CA GLN A 108 7.14 17.80 -10.10
C GLN A 108 7.69 17.76 -11.52
N LEU A 109 7.32 16.76 -12.32
CA LEU A 109 7.84 16.51 -13.67
C LEU A 109 6.89 17.05 -14.77
N ASP A 110 5.62 17.26 -14.45
CA ASP A 110 4.62 17.89 -15.33
C ASP A 110 4.72 19.44 -15.39
N ILE A 111 5.62 20.05 -14.60
CA ILE A 111 5.92 21.50 -14.57
C ILE A 111 7.15 21.82 -15.41
#